data_AF-A0A963FG83-F1
#
_entry.id   AF-A0A963FG83-F1
#
_cell.length_a   1.000
_cell.length_b   1.000
_cell.length_c   1.000
_cell.angle_alpha   90.00
_cell.angle_beta   90.00
_cell.angle_gamma   90.00
#
_symmetry.space_group_name_H-M   'P 1'
#
loop_
_entity.id
_entity.type
_entity.pdbx_description
1 polymer ?
#
loop_
_entity_poly.entity_id
_entity_poly.type
_entity_poly.pdbx_seq_one_letter_code
_entity_poly.pdbx_strand_id
1 'polypeptide(L)' 'MRGALLFKVAFWLVVVGIAALLTPNPAWPEWLARMVLSSGIALGLTNLGVSLYRMKRDTKPR' A
#
# COMPACT_ATOMS: atom_id res chain seq x y z
N MET A 1 -9.38 -4.30 -17.99
CA MET A 1 -10.47 -4.28 -16.98
C MET A 1 -10.04 -4.85 -15.63
N ARG A 2 -9.37 -6.03 -15.56
CA ARG A 2 -8.94 -6.65 -14.28
C ARG A 2 -8.02 -5.78 -13.39
N GLY A 3 -7.11 -4.99 -13.97
CA GLY A 3 -6.18 -4.14 -13.20
C GLY A 3 -6.86 -3.02 -12.38
N ALA A 4 -7.92 -2.41 -12.93
CA ALA A 4 -8.66 -1.35 -12.23
C ALA A 4 -9.47 -1.90 -11.04
N LEU A 5 -9.99 -3.12 -11.17
CA LEU A 5 -10.66 -3.84 -10.09
C LEU A 5 -9.67 -4.22 -8.98
N LEU A 6 -8.50 -4.72 -9.35
CA LEU A 6 -7.45 -5.06 -8.38
C LEU A 6 -6.96 -3.83 -7.60
N PHE A 7 -6.81 -2.69 -8.29
CA PHE A 7 -6.44 -1.43 -7.65
C PHE A 7 -7.53 -0.95 -6.68
N LYS A 8 -8.81 -1.03 -7.07
CA LYS A 8 -9.94 -0.68 -6.21
C LYS A 8 -10.00 -1.58 -4.97
N VAL A 9 -9.80 -2.88 -5.12
CA VAL A 9 -9.76 -3.82 -3.99
C VAL A 9 -8.56 -3.56 -3.08
N ALA A 10 -7.38 -3.31 -3.63
CA ALA A 10 -6.20 -2.95 -2.84
C ALA A 10 -6.39 -1.64 -2.06
N PHE A 11 -7.02 -0.63 -2.68
CA PHE A 11 -7.36 0.62 -2.02
C PHE A 11 -8.31 0.40 -0.83
N TRP A 12 -9.39 -0.38 -1.04
CA TRP A 12 -10.33 -0.69 0.03
C TRP A 12 -9.72 -1.54 1.14
N LEU A 13 -8.79 -2.46 0.83
CA LEU A 13 -8.06 -3.23 1.86
C LEU A 13 -7.18 -2.34 2.74
N VAL A 14 -6.51 -1.33 2.15
CA VAL A 14 -5.72 -0.36 2.91
C VAL A 14 -6.62 0.52 3.78
N VAL A 15 -7.74 1.00 3.23
CA VAL A 15 -8.70 1.83 3.98
C VAL A 15 -9.33 1.05 5.13
N VAL A 16 -9.72 -0.20 4.92
CA VAL A 16 -10.26 -1.08 5.98
C VAL A 16 -9.19 -1.39 7.03
N GLY A 17 -7.93 -1.60 6.62
CA GLY A 17 -6.81 -1.75 7.55
C GLY A 17 -6.61 -0.51 8.43
N ILE A 18 -6.70 0.69 7.84
CA ILE A 18 -6.61 1.97 8.56
C ILE A 18 -7.83 2.23 9.45
N ALA A 19 -9.03 1.86 9.01
CA ALA A 19 -10.23 1.96 9.84
C ALA A 19 -10.16 1.02 11.04
N ALA A 20 -9.63 -0.20 10.86
CA ALA A 20 -9.32 -1.11 11.95
C ALA A 20 -8.23 -0.55 12.88
N LEU A 21 -7.30 0.27 12.35
CA LEU A 21 -6.35 1.05 13.15
C LEU A 21 -6.96 2.14 14.03
N LEU A 22 -8.08 2.71 13.60
CA LEU A 22 -8.71 3.85 14.26
C LEU A 22 -9.85 3.47 15.22
N THR A 23 -10.36 2.24 15.15
CA THR A 23 -11.38 1.77 16.12
C THR A 23 -10.81 1.78 17.54
N PRO A 24 -11.45 2.49 18.49
CA PRO A 24 -10.90 2.77 19.80
C PRO A 24 -11.03 1.53 20.70
N ASN A 25 -10.14 0.57 20.51
CA ASN A 25 -9.93 -0.51 21.45
C ASN A 25 -8.54 -0.32 22.07
N PRO A 26 -8.39 -0.25 23.41
CA PRO A 26 -7.10 0.00 24.09
C PRO A 26 -6.06 -1.11 23.91
N ALA A 27 -6.32 -2.10 23.05
CA ALA A 27 -5.50 -3.30 22.89
C ALA A 27 -4.59 -3.29 21.66
N TRP A 28 -4.40 -2.14 21.00
CA TRP A 28 -3.37 -2.05 19.96
C TRP A 28 -2.07 -1.49 20.47
N PRO A 29 -1.03 -2.35 20.60
CA PRO A 29 0.24 -1.92 21.10
C PRO A 29 0.89 -0.95 20.12
N GLU A 30 1.64 0.02 20.64
CA GLU A 30 2.43 0.95 19.84
C GLU A 30 3.33 0.24 18.81
N TRP A 31 3.78 -0.98 19.11
CA TRP A 31 4.59 -1.77 18.19
C TRP A 31 3.84 -2.10 16.89
N LEU A 32 2.53 -2.35 16.95
CA LEU A 32 1.76 -2.71 15.77
C LEU A 32 1.46 -1.48 14.91
N ALA A 33 1.17 -0.33 15.53
CA ALA A 33 1.07 0.94 14.80
C ALA A 33 2.37 1.24 14.04
N ARG A 34 3.54 1.06 14.69
CA ARG A 34 4.86 1.21 14.06
C ARG A 34 5.09 0.19 12.94
N MET A 35 4.67 -1.06 13.11
CA MET A 35 4.79 -2.10 12.09
C MET A 35 3.91 -1.83 10.87
N VAL A 36 2.67 -1.38 11.06
CA VAL A 36 1.78 -1.05 9.94
C VAL A 36 2.25 0.22 9.23
N LEU A 37 2.69 1.24 9.97
CA LEU A 37 3.26 2.45 9.38
C LEU A 37 4.52 2.12 8.55
N SER A 38 5.44 1.33 9.12
CA SER A 38 6.67 0.89 8.44
C SER A 38 6.38 0.04 7.20
N SER A 39 5.46 -0.93 7.32
CA SER A 39 5.05 -1.79 6.20
C SER A 39 4.34 -0.99 5.11
N GLY A 40 3.48 -0.03 5.48
CA GLY A 40 2.81 0.86 4.54
C GLY A 40 3.78 1.74 3.77
N ILE A 41 4.78 2.31 4.46
CA ILE A 41 5.85 3.11 3.81
C ILE A 41 6.70 2.22 2.89
N ALA A 42 7.12 1.05 3.36
CA ALA A 42 7.93 0.13 2.56
C ALA A 42 7.21 -0.33 1.28
N LEU A 43 5.93 -0.70 1.39
CA LEU A 43 5.10 -1.08 0.25
C LEU A 43 4.85 0.11 -0.69
N GLY A 44 4.62 1.31 -0.14
CA GLY A 44 4.45 2.53 -0.93
C GLY A 44 5.70 2.87 -1.75
N LEU A 45 6.87 2.84 -1.12
CA LEU A 45 8.16 3.07 -1.80
C LEU A 45 8.46 2.00 -2.85
N THR A 46 8.21 0.72 -2.52
CA THR A 46 8.43 -0.38 -3.46
C THR A 46 7.51 -0.26 -4.67
N ASN A 47 6.24 0.07 -4.46
CA ASN A 47 5.29 0.25 -5.55
C ASN A 47 5.65 1.45 -6.44
N LEU A 48 6.07 2.58 -5.84
CA LEU A 48 6.59 3.74 -6.58
C LEU A 48 7.84 3.37 -7.40
N GLY A 49 8.80 2.67 -6.80
CA GLY A 49 10.02 2.22 -7.46
C GLY A 49 9.72 1.29 -8.64
N VAL A 50 8.84 0.30 -8.44
CA VAL A 50 8.40 -0.61 -9.51
C VAL A 50 7.64 0.15 -10.61
N SER A 51 6.78 1.11 -10.26
CA SER A 51 6.05 1.93 -11.23
C SER A 51 7.00 2.76 -12.10
N LEU A 52 7.96 3.46 -11.47
CA LEU A 52 8.98 4.24 -12.18
C LEU A 52 9.87 3.34 -13.06
N TYR A 53 10.22 2.15 -12.55
CA TYR A 53 11.01 1.19 -13.30
C TYR A 53 10.27 0.67 -14.54
N ARG A 54 8.97 0.39 -14.41
CA ARG A 54 8.12 0.00 -15.55
C ARG A 54 8.00 1.13 -16.57
N MET A 55 7.75 2.36 -16.13
CA MET A 55 7.74 3.53 -17.03
C MET A 55 9.05 3.66 -17.79
N LYS A 56 10.19 3.53 -17.10
CA LYS A 56 11.52 3.64 -17.75
C LYS A 56 11.78 2.54 -18.79
N ARG A 57 11.24 1.33 -18.57
CA ARG A 57 11.36 0.22 -19.52
C ARG A 57 10.39 0.35 -20.70
N ASP A 58 9.18 0.89 -20.49
CA ASP A 58 8.22 1.19 -21.56
C ASP A 58 8.73 2.31 -22.48
N THR A 59 9.48 3.29 -21.93
CA THR A 59 10.08 4.40 -22.70
C THR A 59 11.38 4.03 -23.41
N LYS A 60 11.87 2.79 -23.34
CA LYS A 60 13.01 2.36 -24.16
C LYS A 60 12.49 1.82 -25.50
N PRO A 61 12.50 2.60 -26.61
CA PRO A 61 12.19 2.06 -27.92
C PRO A 61 13.23 0.97 -28.23
N ARG A 62 12.73 -0.15 -28.76
CA ARG A 62 13.55 -1.23 -29.28
C ARG A 62 14.42 -0.74 -30.44
#